data_AF-A0A7J8N9W2-F1
#
_entry.id   AF-A0A7J8N9W2-F1
#
_cell.length_a   1.000
_cell.length_b   1.000
_cell.length_c   1.000
_cell.angle_alpha   90.00
_cell.angle_beta   90.00
_cell.angle_gamma   90.00
#
_symmetry.space_group_name_H-M   'P 1'
#
loop_
_entity.id
_entity.type
_entity.pdbx_description
1 polymer ?
#
loop_
_entity_poly.entity_id
_entity_poly.type
_entity_poly.pdbx_seq_one_letter_code
_entity_poly.pdbx_strand_id
1 'polypeptide(L)'
;MITGDQALTACHVAGQVNIVSKPALILVAVKNSKGYEWVSPDETERIPYRVLPDISENEVEALSETHDLCIGGDCFEMLQQTSAVLRVIPFVKVFARVAPEQKELIMTTFKTVGRLTLMCGDGTNDVGALKQAHVGVALLNAVPPTKSESSSGTSKDENTKALKPKKSKPTVEATGNSEASSKGKVVPRSESSNNATSNRHLNAAEKHRQKLKKMMDELNEEGDGRSAPIVKLGDASMASPFTAKHASVAPTTDIIRQGRSTLVTTLQMFKILGLNCLATAYVLSVMYLDGVKLGDVQATISGVF
;
A
#
# COMPACT_ATOMS: atom_id res chain seq x y z
N MET A 1 3.28 16.01 1.66
CA MET A 1 3.53 15.05 2.77
C MET A 1 2.30 15.01 3.66
N ILE A 2 1.84 13.83 4.09
CA ILE A 2 0.75 13.66 5.05
C ILE A 2 1.29 12.73 6.15
N THR A 3 1.41 13.18 7.40
CA THR A 3 1.98 12.40 8.51
C THR A 3 1.18 12.55 9.81
N GLY A 4 1.32 11.56 10.69
CA GLY A 4 0.88 11.62 12.09
C GLY A 4 1.86 12.33 13.03
N ASP A 5 3.07 12.66 12.56
CA ASP A 5 4.09 13.37 13.35
C ASP A 5 3.74 14.84 13.59
N GLN A 6 4.44 15.46 14.55
CA GLN A 6 4.29 16.88 14.87
C GLN A 6 4.80 17.79 13.74
N ALA A 7 4.21 18.97 13.61
CA ALA A 7 4.45 19.90 12.50
C ALA A 7 5.93 20.30 12.32
N LEU A 8 6.67 20.54 13.41
CA LEU A 8 8.09 20.88 13.35
C LEU A 8 8.93 19.73 12.75
N THR A 9 8.71 18.49 13.20
CA THR A 9 9.37 17.30 12.66
C THR A 9 9.00 17.08 11.20
N ALA A 10 7.71 17.21 10.87
CA ALA A 10 7.21 17.06 9.50
C ALA A 10 7.85 18.10 8.55
N CYS A 11 7.92 19.37 8.95
CA CYS A 11 8.57 20.43 8.17
C CYS A 11 10.07 20.20 8.01
N HIS A 12 10.76 19.78 9.07
CA HIS A 12 12.19 19.49 9.03
C HIS A 12 12.51 18.35 8.04
N VAL A 13 11.80 17.22 8.15
CA VAL A 13 11.98 16.08 7.22
C VAL A 13 11.58 16.48 5.80
N ALA A 14 10.48 17.22 5.62
CA ALA A 14 10.04 17.71 4.32
C ALA A 14 11.05 18.65 3.65
N GLY A 15 11.80 19.44 4.43
CA GLY A 15 12.92 20.26 3.95
C GLY A 15 14.11 19.40 3.50
N GLN A 16 14.52 18.39 4.30
CA GLN A 16 15.60 17.48 3.93
C GLN A 16 15.34 16.74 2.60
N VAL A 17 14.08 16.37 2.32
CA VAL A 17 13.69 15.69 1.07
C VAL A 17 13.21 16.63 -0.04
N ASN A 18 13.40 17.95 0.11
CA ASN A 18 13.01 18.99 -0.87
C ASN A 18 11.52 18.98 -1.26
N ILE A 19 10.63 18.52 -0.38
CA ILE A 19 9.18 18.77 -0.50
C ILE A 19 8.91 20.23 -0.13
N VAL A 20 9.51 20.69 0.97
CA VAL A 20 9.61 22.11 1.34
C VAL A 20 10.90 22.66 0.74
N SER A 21 10.78 23.74 -0.02
CA SER A 21 11.86 24.44 -0.73
C SER A 21 11.84 25.96 -0.50
N LYS A 22 10.73 26.49 0.01
CA LYS A 22 10.56 27.89 0.45
C LYS A 22 10.56 27.95 1.99
N PRO A 23 10.65 29.13 2.62
CA PRO A 23 10.40 29.25 4.06
C PRO A 23 9.03 28.67 4.41
N ALA A 24 8.98 27.85 5.46
CA ALA A 24 7.77 27.15 5.85
C ALA A 24 6.91 28.01 6.77
N LEU A 25 5.58 27.92 6.63
CA LEU A 25 4.63 28.52 7.55
C LEU A 25 3.64 27.47 8.06
N ILE A 26 3.45 27.41 9.37
CA ILE A 26 2.58 26.46 10.06
C ILE A 26 1.33 27.20 10.52
N LEU A 27 0.14 26.72 10.15
CA LEU A 27 -1.12 27.26 10.68
C LEU A 27 -1.30 26.82 12.14
N VAL A 28 -1.48 27.77 13.05
CA VAL A 28 -1.61 27.56 14.50
C VAL A 28 -2.76 28.39 15.06
N ALA A 29 -3.49 27.86 16.04
CA ALA A 29 -4.48 28.63 16.79
C ALA A 29 -3.81 29.66 17.73
N VAL A 30 -4.26 30.91 17.68
CA VAL A 30 -3.69 32.01 18.47
C VAL A 30 -3.97 31.79 19.96
N LYS A 31 -2.92 31.71 20.77
CA LYS A 31 -3.04 31.63 22.24
C LYS A 31 -3.85 32.83 22.75
N ASN A 32 -4.94 32.55 23.48
CA ASN A 32 -5.88 33.52 24.08
C ASN A 32 -6.86 34.22 23.11
N SER A 33 -7.03 33.77 21.86
CA SER A 33 -8.13 34.24 21.01
C SER A 33 -8.76 33.10 20.19
N LYS A 34 -9.85 33.38 19.47
CA LYS A 34 -10.45 32.43 18.50
C LYS A 34 -9.85 32.55 17.09
N GLY A 35 -8.77 33.32 16.93
CA GLY A 35 -8.08 33.49 15.66
C GLY A 35 -7.07 32.39 15.37
N TYR A 36 -6.60 32.35 14.13
CA TYR A 36 -5.50 31.51 13.67
C TYR A 36 -4.44 32.40 13.03
N GLU A 37 -3.18 31.95 13.07
CA GLU A 37 -2.05 32.63 12.44
C GLU A 37 -1.13 31.61 11.77
N TRP A 38 -0.51 32.04 10.68
CA TRP A 38 0.62 31.35 10.08
C TRP A 38 1.89 31.76 10.82
N VAL A 39 2.62 30.79 11.37
CA VAL A 39 3.83 31.01 12.17
C VAL A 39 5.00 30.26 11.54
N SER A 40 6.16 30.90 11.42
CA SER A 40 7.39 30.24 10.98
C SER A 40 7.89 29.23 12.05
N PRO A 41 8.62 28.15 11.68
CA PRO A 41 9.12 27.16 12.65
C PRO A 41 10.03 27.69 13.76
N ASP A 42 10.62 28.87 13.56
CA ASP A 42 11.46 29.62 14.50
C ASP A 42 10.69 30.73 15.25
N GLU A 43 9.37 30.83 15.05
CA GLU A 43 8.44 31.80 15.67
C GLU A 43 8.75 33.29 15.38
N THR A 44 9.61 33.59 14.40
CA THR A 44 10.04 34.96 14.02
C THR A 44 9.02 35.69 13.15
N GLU A 45 8.35 34.99 12.24
CA GLU A 45 7.32 35.53 11.35
C GLU A 45 5.93 35.04 11.76
N ARG A 46 4.97 35.97 11.80
CA ARG A 46 3.56 35.70 12.11
C ARG A 46 2.67 36.48 11.17
N ILE A 47 1.81 35.78 10.44
CA ILE A 47 0.85 36.36 9.50
C ILE A 47 -0.56 35.93 9.94
N PRO A 48 -1.48 36.87 10.28
CA PRO A 48 -2.80 36.52 10.75
C PRO A 48 -3.60 35.82 9.64
N TYR A 49 -4.20 34.66 9.94
CA TYR A 49 -5.12 33.98 9.03
C TYR A 49 -6.53 34.55 9.25
N ARG A 50 -7.00 35.33 8.27
CA ARG A 50 -8.38 35.83 8.26
C ARG A 50 -9.34 34.70 7.92
N VAL A 51 -10.58 34.81 8.39
CA VAL A 51 -11.68 33.89 8.08
C VAL A 51 -12.71 34.64 7.24
N LEU A 52 -13.47 33.93 6.39
CA LEU A 52 -14.55 34.55 5.61
C LEU A 52 -15.54 35.30 6.52
N PRO A 53 -16.10 36.45 6.07
CA PRO A 53 -16.04 36.97 4.70
C PRO A 53 -14.77 37.75 4.31
N ASP A 54 -13.84 38.01 5.24
CA ASP A 54 -12.69 38.91 5.03
C ASP A 54 -11.51 38.31 4.24
N ILE A 55 -11.60 37.04 3.81
CA ILE A 55 -10.60 36.44 2.90
C ILE A 55 -10.90 36.91 1.48
N SER A 56 -10.03 37.74 0.90
CA SER A 56 -9.94 37.83 -0.56
C SER A 56 -9.55 36.44 -1.09
N GLU A 57 -10.24 35.95 -2.12
CA GLU A 57 -10.24 34.51 -2.48
C GLU A 57 -8.84 33.90 -2.68
N ASN A 58 -7.84 34.75 -2.96
CA ASN A 58 -6.48 34.39 -3.34
C ASN A 58 -5.43 34.62 -2.22
N GLU A 59 -5.78 35.01 -0.99
CA GLU A 59 -4.78 35.32 0.06
C GLU A 59 -3.86 34.13 0.38
N VAL A 60 -4.43 32.91 0.47
CA VAL A 60 -3.68 31.68 0.73
C VAL A 60 -2.89 31.21 -0.50
N GLU A 61 -3.41 31.47 -1.71
CA GLU A 61 -2.71 31.20 -2.96
C GLU A 61 -1.46 32.08 -3.10
N ALA A 62 -1.61 33.39 -2.92
CA ALA A 62 -0.49 34.34 -2.93
C ALA A 62 0.54 34.06 -1.83
N LEU A 63 0.10 33.62 -0.64
CA LEU A 63 1.03 33.18 0.40
C LEU A 63 1.80 31.92 -0.03
N SER A 64 1.16 30.98 -0.73
CA SER A 64 1.83 29.78 -1.25
C SER A 64 2.83 30.05 -2.38
N GLU A 65 2.76 31.22 -3.03
CA GLU A 65 3.77 31.66 -4.00
C GLU A 65 5.09 32.04 -3.32
N THR A 66 5.04 32.55 -2.09
CA THR A 66 6.22 32.98 -1.31
C THR A 66 6.69 31.94 -0.29
N HIS A 67 5.76 31.20 0.30
CA HIS A 67 5.99 30.29 1.43
C HIS A 67 5.45 28.88 1.16
N ASP A 68 5.99 27.90 1.89
CA ASP A 68 5.50 26.52 1.83
C ASP A 68 4.61 26.23 3.05
N LEU A 69 3.33 25.99 2.81
CA LEU A 69 2.33 25.91 3.87
C LEU A 69 2.26 24.52 4.51
N CYS A 70 2.14 24.51 5.84
CA CYS A 70 1.94 23.35 6.70
C CYS A 70 0.68 23.52 7.56
N ILE A 71 -0.16 22.48 7.67
CA ILE A 71 -1.38 22.48 8.48
C ILE A 71 -1.41 21.28 9.44
N GLY A 72 -1.79 21.55 10.70
CA GLY A 72 -2.03 20.52 11.72
C GLY A 72 -3.43 19.91 11.63
N GLY A 73 -3.57 18.68 12.13
CA GLY A 73 -4.85 17.96 12.23
C GLY A 73 -5.92 18.69 13.09
N ASP A 74 -5.49 19.58 13.99
CA ASP A 74 -6.35 20.44 14.81
C ASP A 74 -7.09 21.52 13.99
N CYS A 75 -6.43 22.08 12.98
CA CYS A 75 -6.98 23.14 12.13
C CYS A 75 -8.09 22.64 11.19
N PHE A 76 -8.23 21.33 10.96
CA PHE A 76 -9.22 20.77 10.03
C PHE A 76 -10.66 21.05 10.42
N GLU A 77 -10.98 21.03 11.72
CA GLU A 77 -12.33 21.33 12.20
C GLU A 77 -12.73 22.78 11.84
N MET A 78 -11.83 23.74 12.06
CA MET A 78 -12.03 25.13 11.64
C MET A 78 -12.17 25.25 10.12
N LEU A 79 -11.32 24.59 9.33
CA LEU A 79 -11.41 24.65 7.86
C LEU A 79 -12.75 24.09 7.35
N GLN A 80 -13.29 23.06 7.99
CA GLN A 80 -14.62 22.51 7.70
C GLN A 80 -15.74 23.48 8.09
N GLN A 81 -15.76 23.98 9.33
CA GLN A 81 -16.76 24.93 9.83
C GLN A 81 -16.82 26.21 8.98
N THR A 82 -15.66 26.67 8.49
CA THR A 82 -15.54 27.89 7.67
C THR A 82 -15.66 27.65 6.16
N SER A 83 -15.90 26.40 5.73
CA SER A 83 -15.90 25.98 4.32
C SER A 83 -14.65 26.39 3.53
N ALA A 84 -13.51 26.55 4.22
CA ALA A 84 -12.22 26.92 3.64
C ALA A 84 -11.44 25.73 3.06
N VAL A 85 -11.85 24.49 3.38
CA VAL A 85 -11.21 23.22 2.94
C VAL A 85 -10.75 23.26 1.47
N LEU A 86 -11.67 23.57 0.54
CA LEU A 86 -11.41 23.58 -0.91
C LEU A 86 -10.48 24.71 -1.38
N ARG A 87 -10.35 25.79 -0.61
CA ARG A 87 -9.50 26.96 -0.93
C ARG A 87 -8.13 26.91 -0.25
N VAL A 88 -7.97 26.09 0.79
CA VAL A 88 -6.73 26.03 1.59
C VAL A 88 -5.92 24.77 1.27
N ILE A 89 -6.53 23.58 1.37
CA ILE A 89 -5.84 22.30 1.18
C ILE A 89 -5.07 22.21 -0.15
N PRO A 90 -5.55 22.74 -1.30
CA PRO A 90 -4.81 22.65 -2.56
C PRO A 90 -3.44 23.35 -2.58
N PHE A 91 -3.18 24.28 -1.66
CA PHE A 91 -1.93 25.05 -1.58
C PHE A 91 -0.97 24.55 -0.47
N VAL A 92 -1.40 23.56 0.31
CA VAL A 92 -0.64 23.04 1.46
C VAL A 92 0.25 21.87 1.02
N LYS A 93 1.55 21.96 1.35
CA LYS A 93 2.54 20.93 1.04
C LYS A 93 2.69 19.88 2.13
N VAL A 94 2.52 20.27 3.39
CA VAL A 94 2.73 19.41 4.56
C VAL A 94 1.46 19.39 5.42
N PHE A 95 0.94 18.19 5.68
CA PHE A 95 -0.12 17.97 6.65
C PHE A 95 0.46 17.13 7.79
N ALA A 96 0.40 17.66 9.00
CA ALA A 96 1.01 17.08 10.20
C ALA A 96 -0.06 16.74 11.24
N ARG A 97 0.24 15.80 12.14
CA ARG A 97 -0.69 15.30 13.18
C ARG A 97 -2.05 14.83 12.63
N VAL A 98 -2.07 14.31 11.41
CA VAL A 98 -3.29 13.99 10.66
C VAL A 98 -3.87 12.65 11.09
N ALA A 99 -5.16 12.63 11.47
CA ALA A 99 -5.91 11.39 11.75
C ALA A 99 -6.22 10.61 10.46
N PRO A 100 -6.42 9.27 10.50
CA PRO A 100 -6.71 8.46 9.30
C PRO A 100 -7.86 9.00 8.44
N GLU A 101 -8.95 9.44 9.08
CA GLU A 101 -10.14 10.02 8.43
C GLU A 101 -9.80 11.34 7.72
N GLN A 102 -8.91 12.15 8.33
CA GLN A 102 -8.44 13.39 7.74
C GLN A 102 -7.53 13.13 6.53
N LYS A 103 -6.77 12.02 6.49
CA LYS A 103 -5.99 11.64 5.29
C LYS A 103 -6.91 11.38 4.09
N GLU A 104 -8.03 10.69 4.32
CA GLU A 104 -9.05 10.44 3.29
C GLU A 104 -9.75 11.74 2.84
N LEU A 105 -10.04 12.65 3.78
CA LEU A 105 -10.57 13.98 3.46
C LEU A 105 -9.60 14.80 2.60
N ILE A 106 -8.31 14.85 2.93
CA ILE A 106 -7.29 15.52 2.10
C ILE A 106 -7.30 14.93 0.69
N MET A 107 -7.28 13.60 0.57
CA MET A 107 -7.28 12.90 -0.71
C MET A 107 -8.54 13.20 -1.54
N THR A 108 -9.71 13.20 -0.90
CA THR A 108 -10.99 13.57 -1.53
C THR A 108 -10.98 15.01 -1.99
N THR A 109 -10.49 15.94 -1.15
CA THR A 109 -10.44 17.37 -1.47
C THR A 109 -9.62 17.64 -2.72
N PHE A 110 -8.43 17.02 -2.84
CA PHE A 110 -7.61 17.12 -4.05
C PHE A 110 -8.34 16.62 -5.31
N LYS A 111 -9.14 15.55 -5.20
CA LYS A 111 -9.97 15.04 -6.31
C LYS A 111 -11.11 16.01 -6.65
N THR A 112 -11.79 16.58 -5.65
CA THR A 112 -12.89 17.54 -5.84
C THR A 112 -12.43 18.81 -6.56
N VAL A 113 -11.21 19.29 -6.31
CA VAL A 113 -10.60 20.40 -7.06
C VAL A 113 -9.97 19.98 -8.41
N GLY A 114 -10.32 18.79 -8.92
CA GLY A 114 -9.93 18.32 -10.25
C GLY A 114 -8.49 17.83 -10.40
N ARG A 115 -7.72 17.66 -9.31
CA ARG A 115 -6.35 17.12 -9.40
C ARG A 115 -6.36 15.60 -9.47
N LEU A 116 -5.53 15.05 -10.34
CA LEU A 116 -5.17 13.63 -10.32
C LEU A 116 -4.29 13.35 -9.10
N THR A 117 -4.54 12.23 -8.43
CA THR A 117 -3.95 11.94 -7.11
C THR A 117 -3.30 10.57 -7.06
N LEU A 118 -2.09 10.53 -6.49
CA LEU A 118 -1.39 9.30 -6.15
C LEU A 118 -1.11 9.29 -4.65
N MET A 119 -1.45 8.20 -3.97
CA MET A 119 -1.15 7.97 -2.56
C MET A 119 -0.11 6.85 -2.45
N CYS A 120 0.92 7.06 -1.65
CA CYS A 120 1.91 6.05 -1.33
C CYS A 120 1.98 5.91 0.20
N GLY A 121 1.87 4.69 0.72
CA GLY A 121 1.87 4.44 2.17
C GLY A 121 2.09 2.96 2.51
N ASP A 122 2.54 2.68 3.73
CA ASP A 122 2.83 1.34 4.24
C ASP A 122 1.87 0.88 5.36
N GLY A 123 1.28 1.83 6.09
CA GLY A 123 0.49 1.56 7.29
C GLY A 123 -1.02 1.35 7.07
N THR A 124 -1.65 0.72 8.07
CA THR A 124 -3.12 0.61 8.20
C THR A 124 -3.81 1.97 8.21
N ASN A 125 -3.13 3.00 8.76
CA ASN A 125 -3.59 4.38 8.81
C ASN A 125 -3.78 5.04 7.44
N ASP A 126 -3.24 4.47 6.37
CA ASP A 126 -3.29 5.03 5.02
C ASP A 126 -4.34 4.33 4.13
N VAL A 127 -5.03 3.30 4.63
CA VAL A 127 -5.99 2.46 3.89
C VAL A 127 -7.12 3.27 3.23
N GLY A 128 -7.71 4.25 3.94
CA GLY A 128 -8.77 5.10 3.39
C GLY A 128 -8.26 5.99 2.25
N ALA A 129 -7.13 6.67 2.47
CA ALA A 129 -6.50 7.52 1.46
C ALA A 129 -5.94 6.73 0.25
N LEU A 130 -5.43 5.52 0.44
CA LEU A 130 -5.00 4.60 -0.62
C LEU A 130 -6.17 4.18 -1.52
N LYS A 131 -7.32 3.84 -0.93
CA LYS A 131 -8.55 3.53 -1.68
C LYS A 131 -9.11 4.74 -2.42
N GLN A 132 -8.99 5.92 -1.82
CA GLN A 132 -9.58 7.14 -2.37
C GLN A 132 -8.72 7.77 -3.48
N ALA A 133 -7.41 7.55 -3.50
CA ALA A 133 -6.54 8.04 -4.58
C ALA A 133 -6.90 7.45 -5.95
N HIS A 134 -6.59 8.17 -7.04
CA HIS A 134 -6.71 7.60 -8.39
C HIS A 134 -5.70 6.47 -8.62
N VAL A 135 -4.54 6.56 -7.99
CA VAL A 135 -3.51 5.51 -7.94
C VAL A 135 -3.04 5.33 -6.50
N GLY A 136 -3.33 4.18 -5.89
CA GLY A 136 -2.71 3.76 -4.64
C GLY A 136 -1.43 2.96 -4.88
N VAL A 137 -0.41 3.16 -4.05
CA VAL A 137 0.81 2.33 -3.98
C VAL A 137 1.05 1.94 -2.52
N ALA A 138 0.90 0.66 -2.20
CA ALA A 138 1.22 0.11 -0.88
C ALA A 138 2.70 -0.28 -0.84
N LEU A 139 3.43 0.17 0.18
CA LEU A 139 4.82 -0.24 0.42
C LEU A 139 4.86 -1.38 1.44
N LEU A 140 5.53 -2.49 1.10
CA LEU A 140 5.75 -3.59 2.03
C LEU A 140 7.13 -3.48 2.69
N ASN A 141 7.15 -3.62 4.01
CA ASN A 141 8.37 -3.60 4.82
C ASN A 141 9.16 -4.91 4.74
N ALA A 142 9.48 -5.36 3.52
CA ALA A 142 10.48 -6.39 3.27
C ALA A 142 11.83 -5.74 2.96
N VAL A 143 12.87 -6.19 3.67
CA VAL A 143 14.26 -5.89 3.30
C VAL A 143 14.52 -6.49 1.91
N PRO A 144 15.06 -5.71 0.95
CA PRO A 144 15.43 -6.28 -0.35
C PRO A 144 16.52 -7.35 -0.14
N PRO A 145 16.42 -8.52 -0.81
CA PRO A 145 17.46 -9.53 -0.69
C PRO A 145 18.80 -8.93 -1.13
N THR A 146 19.82 -9.09 -0.29
CA THR A 146 21.20 -8.75 -0.66
C THR A 146 21.55 -9.54 -1.92
N LYS A 147 22.07 -8.83 -2.94
CA LYS A 147 22.53 -9.48 -4.17
C LYS A 147 23.74 -10.35 -3.85
N SER A 148 23.52 -11.64 -3.61
CA SER A 148 24.57 -12.64 -3.68
C SER A 148 24.99 -12.76 -5.15
N GLU A 149 26.22 -12.35 -5.47
CA GLU A 149 26.81 -12.65 -6.77
C GLU A 149 26.96 -14.18 -6.95
N SER A 150 26.94 -14.64 -8.20
CA SER A 150 26.92 -16.05 -8.64
C SER A 150 25.63 -16.84 -8.29
N SER A 151 24.83 -17.24 -9.28
CA SER A 151 25.19 -18.38 -10.11
C SER A 151 24.38 -18.41 -11.42
N SER A 152 25.09 -18.35 -12.55
CA SER A 152 24.57 -18.73 -13.86
C SER A 152 24.40 -20.25 -13.94
N GLY A 153 23.21 -20.75 -13.61
CA GLY A 153 22.86 -22.18 -13.66
C GLY A 153 21.93 -22.48 -14.84
N THR A 154 22.48 -23.07 -15.90
CA THR A 154 21.74 -23.49 -17.11
C THR A 154 20.53 -24.37 -16.81
N SER A 155 19.39 -24.02 -17.39
CA SER A 155 18.26 -24.92 -17.58
C SER A 155 18.64 -26.08 -18.51
N LYS A 156 18.40 -27.31 -18.05
CA LYS A 156 18.30 -28.50 -18.90
C LYS A 156 17.03 -29.27 -18.54
N ASP A 157 16.22 -29.54 -19.54
CA ASP A 157 15.16 -30.54 -19.48
C ASP A 157 15.73 -31.93 -19.21
N GLU A 158 14.98 -32.77 -18.51
CA GLU A 158 14.60 -34.08 -19.07
C GLU A 158 13.43 -34.72 -18.32
N ASN A 159 12.70 -35.56 -19.04
CA ASN A 159 11.48 -36.25 -18.61
C ASN A 159 11.64 -37.74 -18.90
N THR A 160 11.53 -38.64 -17.89
CA THR A 160 10.79 -39.93 -17.98
C THR A 160 10.91 -40.88 -16.76
N LYS A 161 9.74 -41.27 -16.26
CA LYS A 161 9.29 -42.60 -15.74
C LYS A 161 10.30 -43.73 -15.35
N ALA A 162 10.27 -44.06 -14.04
CA ALA A 162 9.66 -45.29 -13.45
C ALA A 162 10.47 -46.56 -13.04
N LEU A 163 9.94 -47.18 -11.97
CA LEU A 163 9.95 -48.60 -11.52
C LEU A 163 11.01 -49.16 -10.51
N LYS A 164 10.45 -49.65 -9.39
CA LYS A 164 10.98 -50.51 -8.28
C LYS A 164 11.21 -51.98 -8.75
N PRO A 165 11.94 -52.90 -8.06
CA PRO A 165 11.41 -53.61 -6.85
C PRO A 165 12.33 -54.37 -5.82
N LYS A 166 11.79 -54.56 -4.59
CA LYS A 166 11.94 -55.70 -3.60
C LYS A 166 13.37 -56.03 -3.07
N LYS A 167 13.63 -56.49 -1.83
CA LYS A 167 13.02 -57.38 -0.80
C LYS A 167 13.22 -56.77 0.64
N SER A 168 12.81 -57.27 1.83
CA SER A 168 11.82 -58.29 2.31
C SER A 168 11.51 -58.07 3.84
N LYS A 169 11.54 -59.13 4.67
CA LYS A 169 11.38 -59.28 6.15
C LYS A 169 11.93 -60.71 6.53
N PRO A 170 11.97 -61.26 7.79
CA PRO A 170 11.09 -61.01 8.96
C PRO A 170 11.67 -61.11 10.42
N THR A 171 10.86 -60.70 11.43
CA THR A 171 10.66 -61.19 12.84
C THR A 171 11.86 -61.52 13.79
N VAL A 172 11.76 -61.63 15.13
CA VAL A 172 10.67 -61.86 16.13
C VAL A 172 11.01 -61.15 17.48
N GLU A 173 10.02 -61.10 18.40
CA GLU A 173 10.14 -61.25 19.87
C GLU A 173 10.33 -60.05 20.82
N ALA A 174 10.02 -60.28 22.12
CA ALA A 174 9.54 -59.29 23.08
C ALA A 174 9.92 -59.62 24.56
N THR A 175 9.43 -58.78 25.48
CA THR A 175 9.47 -58.84 26.98
C THR A 175 10.72 -58.26 27.67
N GLY A 176 10.50 -57.59 28.82
CA GLY A 176 11.53 -56.95 29.65
C GLY A 176 10.96 -55.82 30.52
N ASN A 177 10.74 -56.08 31.81
CA ASN A 177 9.88 -55.30 32.72
C ASN A 177 10.64 -54.28 33.61
N SER A 178 9.88 -53.34 34.20
CA SER A 178 10.04 -52.77 35.56
C SER A 178 11.07 -51.67 35.94
N GLU A 179 10.53 -50.66 36.66
CA GLU A 179 11.05 -49.98 37.89
C GLU A 179 12.31 -49.07 37.84
N ALA A 180 12.52 -48.06 38.71
CA ALA A 180 11.67 -47.23 39.59
C ALA A 180 12.48 -46.05 40.21
N SER A 181 11.81 -45.18 41.00
CA SER A 181 12.38 -44.25 42.01
C SER A 181 13.09 -42.94 41.56
N SER A 182 13.13 -41.83 42.33
CA SER A 182 12.24 -41.24 43.38
C SER A 182 12.79 -39.87 43.88
N LYS A 183 12.08 -39.22 44.84
CA LYS A 183 12.32 -37.91 45.54
C LYS A 183 11.82 -36.67 44.77
N GLY A 184 11.01 -35.73 45.29
CA GLY A 184 10.51 -35.40 46.66
C GLY A 184 11.19 -34.13 47.21
N LYS A 185 10.58 -33.20 47.99
CA LYS A 185 9.21 -32.93 48.54
C LYS A 185 9.29 -31.57 49.30
N VAL A 186 8.19 -30.79 49.50
CA VAL A 186 7.85 -29.91 50.68
C VAL A 186 6.58 -29.03 50.40
N VAL A 187 5.94 -28.51 51.45
CA VAL A 187 4.47 -28.22 51.66
C VAL A 187 4.32 -26.96 52.58
N PRO A 188 3.33 -26.03 52.48
CA PRO A 188 1.92 -26.11 53.03
C PRO A 188 0.81 -25.47 52.13
N ARG A 189 -0.48 -25.88 52.12
CA ARG A 189 -1.59 -25.93 53.14
C ARG A 189 -2.04 -24.55 53.67
N SER A 190 -3.32 -24.19 53.82
CA SER A 190 -4.63 -24.88 53.56
C SER A 190 -5.83 -23.91 53.81
N GLU A 191 -7.10 -24.04 53.38
CA GLU A 191 -7.86 -24.81 52.34
C GLU A 191 -9.33 -24.23 52.27
N SER A 192 -10.06 -24.31 51.12
CA SER A 192 -11.54 -24.11 50.90
C SER A 192 -12.16 -22.67 50.81
N SER A 193 -13.26 -22.38 50.08
CA SER A 193 -14.42 -23.24 49.73
C SER A 193 -15.24 -22.87 48.46
N ASN A 194 -16.03 -23.86 48.00
CA ASN A 194 -17.29 -23.84 47.20
C ASN A 194 -17.32 -23.84 45.64
N ASN A 195 -18.16 -24.79 45.17
CA ASN A 195 -18.89 -24.95 43.89
C ASN A 195 -18.19 -25.47 42.61
N ALA A 196 -18.43 -26.77 42.36
CA ALA A 196 -18.91 -27.37 41.11
C ALA A 196 -18.19 -27.03 39.79
N THR A 197 -17.13 -27.79 39.48
CA THR A 197 -16.53 -27.86 38.14
C THR A 197 -16.81 -29.20 37.46
N SER A 198 -17.69 -29.19 36.46
CA SER A 198 -17.90 -30.33 35.57
C SER A 198 -16.65 -30.64 34.75
N ASN A 199 -16.32 -31.93 34.63
CA ASN A 199 -15.27 -32.44 33.75
C ASN A 199 -15.41 -31.89 32.32
N ARG A 200 -14.39 -31.16 31.83
CA ARG A 200 -14.20 -30.95 30.39
C ARG A 200 -12.90 -31.60 29.95
N HIS A 201 -13.03 -32.83 29.49
CA HIS A 201 -11.98 -33.63 28.89
C HIS A 201 -11.42 -32.86 27.68
N LEU A 202 -10.17 -32.39 27.75
CA LEU A 202 -9.49 -31.78 26.60
C LEU A 202 -9.29 -32.87 25.55
N ASN A 203 -9.94 -32.72 24.39
CA ASN A 203 -10.10 -33.79 23.42
C ASN A 203 -8.74 -34.19 22.85
N ALA A 204 -8.56 -35.48 22.51
CA ALA A 204 -7.33 -35.97 21.87
C ALA A 204 -7.00 -35.19 20.58
N ALA A 205 -8.02 -34.68 19.88
CA ALA A 205 -7.89 -33.78 18.73
C ALA A 205 -7.20 -32.44 19.05
N GLU A 206 -7.30 -31.91 20.27
CA GLU A 206 -6.64 -30.66 20.69
C GLU A 206 -5.15 -30.88 20.97
N LYS A 207 -4.80 -31.97 21.67
CA LYS A 207 -3.40 -32.42 21.79
C LYS A 207 -2.79 -32.75 20.43
N HIS A 208 -3.55 -33.36 19.52
CA HIS A 208 -3.10 -33.64 18.16
C HIS A 208 -2.90 -32.34 17.37
N ARG A 209 -3.84 -31.37 17.42
CA ARG A 209 -3.67 -30.04 16.82
C ARG A 209 -2.48 -29.26 17.39
N GLN A 210 -2.23 -29.32 18.69
CA GLN A 210 -1.03 -28.71 19.29
C GLN A 210 0.26 -29.37 18.80
N LYS A 211 0.32 -30.71 18.72
CA LYS A 211 1.47 -31.42 18.13
C LYS A 211 1.65 -31.10 16.64
N LEU A 212 0.56 -31.07 15.87
CA LEU A 212 0.59 -30.75 14.45
C LEU A 212 1.08 -29.32 14.22
N LYS A 213 0.61 -28.36 15.02
CA LYS A 213 1.09 -26.98 14.97
C LYS A 213 2.59 -26.91 15.30
N LYS A 214 3.03 -27.55 16.39
CA LYS A 214 4.45 -27.55 16.79
C LYS A 214 5.36 -28.20 15.74
N MET A 215 4.91 -29.28 15.10
CA MET A 215 5.61 -29.95 14.00
C MET A 215 5.59 -29.11 12.70
N MET A 216 4.55 -28.30 12.47
CA MET A 216 4.49 -27.33 11.38
C MET A 216 5.44 -26.15 11.61
N ASP A 217 5.54 -25.67 12.85
CA ASP A 217 6.47 -24.62 13.27
C ASP A 217 7.92 -25.15 13.16
N GLU A 218 8.21 -26.36 13.65
CA GLU A 218 9.52 -27.05 13.52
C GLU A 218 9.90 -27.28 12.03
N LEU A 219 8.96 -27.70 11.16
CA LEU A 219 9.18 -27.81 9.70
C LEU A 219 9.43 -26.45 9.00
N ASN A 220 8.96 -25.35 9.59
CA ASN A 220 9.16 -24.00 9.07
C ASN A 220 10.49 -23.39 9.57
N GLU A 221 11.05 -23.90 10.67
CA GLU A 221 12.39 -23.55 11.18
C GLU A 221 13.50 -24.43 10.59
N GLU A 222 13.25 -25.72 10.30
CA GLU A 222 14.20 -26.63 9.63
C GLU A 222 14.22 -26.48 8.09
N GLY A 223 13.39 -25.60 7.53
CA GLY A 223 13.41 -25.25 6.11
C GLY A 223 14.70 -24.51 5.74
N ASP A 224 15.55 -25.16 4.93
CA ASP A 224 16.77 -24.64 4.27
C ASP A 224 16.79 -23.10 4.15
N GLY A 225 17.90 -22.45 4.53
CA GLY A 225 18.07 -21.00 4.72
C GLY A 225 17.93 -20.11 3.47
N ARG A 226 17.23 -20.63 2.46
CA ARG A 226 16.75 -20.02 1.22
C ARG A 226 15.26 -19.67 1.28
N SER A 227 14.61 -19.73 2.44
CA SER A 227 13.28 -19.17 2.62
C SER A 227 13.32 -17.66 2.40
N ALA A 228 13.04 -17.24 1.16
CA ALA A 228 12.85 -15.83 0.83
C ALA A 228 11.85 -15.24 1.83
N PRO A 229 12.17 -14.11 2.49
CA PRO A 229 11.42 -13.64 3.65
C PRO A 229 9.95 -13.52 3.30
N ILE A 230 9.10 -14.31 3.98
CA ILE A 230 7.65 -14.35 3.72
C ILE A 230 7.09 -12.97 4.02
N VAL A 231 6.87 -12.19 2.96
CA VAL A 231 6.41 -10.81 3.09
C VAL A 231 4.98 -10.83 3.59
N LYS A 232 4.79 -10.45 4.85
CA LYS A 232 3.47 -10.31 5.44
C LYS A 232 2.71 -9.21 4.70
N LEU A 233 1.70 -9.60 3.92
CA LEU A 233 0.76 -8.68 3.31
C LEU A 233 -0.03 -7.98 4.44
N GLY A 234 0.03 -6.66 4.49
CA GLY A 234 -0.74 -5.83 5.42
C GLY A 234 -1.99 -5.25 4.75
N ASP A 235 -2.87 -4.64 5.55
CA ASP A 235 -4.15 -4.09 5.07
C ASP A 235 -3.97 -3.03 3.98
N ALA A 236 -2.85 -2.28 3.99
CA ALA A 236 -2.48 -1.35 2.93
C ALA A 236 -2.39 -2.03 1.54
N SER A 237 -1.86 -3.26 1.48
CA SER A 237 -1.76 -4.03 0.23
C SER A 237 -3.12 -4.55 -0.27
N MET A 238 -4.10 -4.75 0.64
CA MET A 238 -5.48 -5.05 0.26
C MET A 238 -6.25 -3.80 -0.20
N ALA A 239 -5.81 -2.61 0.22
CA ALA A 239 -6.44 -1.33 -0.07
C ALA A 239 -5.97 -0.70 -1.40
N SER A 240 -4.84 -1.17 -1.93
CA SER A 240 -4.09 -0.51 -3.00
C SER A 240 -3.97 -1.38 -4.26
N PRO A 241 -4.22 -0.85 -5.47
CA PRO A 241 -4.08 -1.62 -6.71
C PRO A 241 -2.62 -2.00 -7.03
N PHE A 242 -1.66 -1.20 -6.58
CA PHE A 242 -0.23 -1.53 -6.68
C PHE A 242 0.35 -1.84 -5.30
N THR A 243 1.22 -2.86 -5.25
CA THR A 243 1.93 -3.24 -4.03
C THR A 243 3.43 -3.40 -4.34
N ALA A 244 4.26 -2.51 -3.79
CA ALA A 244 5.71 -2.60 -3.85
C ALA A 244 6.20 -3.63 -2.83
N LYS A 245 6.93 -4.65 -3.30
CA LYS A 245 7.39 -5.78 -2.46
C LYS A 245 8.52 -5.44 -1.49
N HIS A 246 9.13 -4.26 -1.60
CA HIS A 246 10.27 -3.84 -0.79
C HIS A 246 10.02 -2.44 -0.21
N ALA A 247 10.71 -2.12 0.88
CA ALA A 247 10.67 -0.82 1.54
C ALA A 247 11.41 0.26 0.71
N SER A 248 10.88 0.59 -0.47
CA SER A 248 11.44 1.58 -1.39
C SER A 248 10.33 2.35 -2.10
N VAL A 249 10.51 3.67 -2.22
CA VAL A 249 9.62 4.56 -2.97
C VAL A 249 9.90 4.57 -4.48
N ALA A 250 10.99 3.93 -4.94
CA ALA A 250 11.38 3.90 -6.35
C ALA A 250 10.29 3.35 -7.30
N PRO A 251 9.54 2.28 -6.97
CA PRO A 251 8.48 1.73 -7.83
C PRO A 251 7.38 2.74 -8.16
N THR A 252 7.14 3.75 -7.31
CA THR A 252 6.21 4.84 -7.62
C THR A 252 6.63 5.61 -8.88
N THR A 253 7.93 5.81 -9.08
CA THR A 253 8.45 6.47 -10.30
C THR A 253 8.34 5.56 -11.53
N ASP A 254 8.56 4.26 -11.37
CA ASP A 254 8.41 3.28 -12.45
C ASP A 254 6.95 3.13 -12.90
N ILE A 255 6.01 3.12 -11.96
CA ILE A 255 4.56 3.12 -12.24
C ILE A 255 4.17 4.36 -13.06
N ILE A 256 4.68 5.55 -12.70
CA ILE A 256 4.42 6.78 -13.47
C ILE A 256 5.04 6.71 -14.88
N ARG A 257 6.28 6.20 -15.01
CA ARG A 257 6.96 6.05 -16.32
C ARG A 257 6.21 5.06 -17.22
N GLN A 258 5.83 3.90 -16.68
CA GLN A 258 5.06 2.90 -17.41
C GLN A 258 3.67 3.41 -17.77
N GLY A 259 2.97 4.08 -16.85
CA GLY A 259 1.65 4.67 -17.10
C GLY A 259 1.66 5.70 -18.24
N ARG A 260 2.71 6.55 -18.30
CA ARG A 260 2.90 7.48 -19.43
C ARG A 260 3.13 6.74 -20.75
N SER A 261 3.92 5.67 -20.76
CA SER A 261 4.16 4.86 -21.96
C SER A 261 2.86 4.21 -22.45
N THR A 262 2.13 3.52 -21.56
CA THR A 262 0.85 2.88 -21.86
C THR A 262 -0.17 3.88 -22.39
N LEU A 263 -0.30 5.06 -21.78
CA LEU A 263 -1.23 6.10 -22.25
C LEU A 263 -0.94 6.54 -23.69
N VAL A 264 0.34 6.72 -24.06
CA VAL A 264 0.72 7.06 -25.44
C VAL A 264 0.35 5.92 -26.39
N THR A 265 0.66 4.67 -26.06
CA THR A 265 0.32 3.50 -26.87
C THR A 265 -1.20 3.35 -27.05
N THR A 266 -2.00 3.52 -25.99
CA THR A 266 -3.47 3.43 -26.07
C THR A 266 -4.05 4.55 -26.94
N LEU A 267 -3.56 5.79 -26.83
CA LEU A 267 -4.00 6.89 -27.69
C LEU A 267 -3.59 6.69 -29.15
N GLN A 268 -2.41 6.12 -29.42
CA GLN A 268 -2.00 5.73 -30.77
C GLN A 268 -2.90 4.61 -31.34
N MET A 269 -3.19 3.58 -30.54
CA MET A 269 -4.09 2.48 -30.91
C MET A 269 -5.49 2.99 -31.28
N PHE A 270 -6.08 3.90 -30.48
CA PHE A 270 -7.39 4.48 -30.80
C PHE A 270 -7.35 5.36 -32.06
N LYS A 271 -6.27 6.10 -32.32
CA LYS A 271 -6.11 6.86 -33.58
C LYS A 271 -6.05 5.95 -34.79
N ILE A 272 -5.25 4.88 -34.74
CA ILE A 272 -5.14 3.89 -35.81
C ILE A 272 -6.49 3.21 -36.05
N LEU A 273 -7.16 2.75 -34.98
CA LEU A 273 -8.47 2.11 -35.08
C LEU A 273 -9.54 3.03 -35.66
N GLY A 274 -9.58 4.30 -35.25
CA GLY A 274 -10.52 5.30 -35.76
C GLY A 274 -10.29 5.61 -37.25
N LEU A 275 -9.02 5.79 -37.66
CA LEU A 275 -8.67 6.01 -39.07
C LEU A 275 -9.01 4.79 -39.94
N ASN A 276 -8.64 3.58 -39.49
CA ASN A 276 -8.95 2.34 -40.21
C ASN A 276 -10.45 2.12 -40.33
N CYS A 277 -11.23 2.39 -39.28
CA CYS A 277 -12.69 2.29 -39.30
C CYS A 277 -13.30 3.25 -40.33
N LEU A 278 -12.90 4.53 -40.32
CA LEU A 278 -13.43 5.54 -41.24
C LEU A 278 -13.05 5.25 -42.70
N ALA A 279 -11.79 4.87 -42.95
CA ALA A 279 -11.31 4.52 -44.29
C ALA A 279 -12.02 3.27 -44.83
N THR A 280 -12.15 2.22 -44.01
CA THR A 280 -12.85 0.98 -44.38
C THR A 280 -14.33 1.25 -44.66
N ALA A 281 -15.02 2.03 -43.81
CA ALA A 281 -16.42 2.39 -44.02
C ALA A 281 -16.63 3.18 -45.32
N TYR A 282 -15.77 4.15 -45.62
CA TYR A 282 -15.84 4.91 -46.88
C TYR A 282 -15.59 4.01 -48.11
N VAL A 283 -14.53 3.21 -48.08
CA VAL A 283 -14.15 2.31 -49.19
C VAL A 283 -15.25 1.28 -49.46
N LEU A 284 -15.82 0.63 -48.43
CA LEU A 284 -16.94 -0.29 -48.62
C LEU A 284 -18.20 0.43 -49.14
N SER A 285 -18.49 1.64 -48.67
CA SER A 285 -19.65 2.42 -49.13
C SER A 285 -19.56 2.75 -50.62
N VAL A 286 -18.40 3.20 -51.10
CA VAL A 286 -18.18 3.52 -52.53
C VAL A 286 -18.20 2.24 -53.38
N MET A 287 -17.44 1.20 -53.01
CA MET A 287 -17.44 -0.07 -53.77
C MET A 287 -18.83 -0.70 -53.87
N TYR A 288 -19.66 -0.58 -52.82
CA TYR A 288 -21.03 -1.08 -52.84
C TYR A 288 -21.92 -0.32 -53.84
N LEU A 289 -21.79 1.01 -53.92
CA LEU A 289 -22.53 1.83 -54.90
C LEU A 289 -22.09 1.54 -56.34
N ASP A 290 -20.79 1.32 -56.56
CA ASP A 290 -20.23 0.97 -57.87
C ASP A 290 -20.44 -0.51 -58.25
N GLY A 291 -21.05 -1.31 -57.37
CA GLY A 291 -21.30 -2.75 -57.58
C GLY A 291 -20.06 -3.64 -57.54
N VAL A 292 -18.91 -3.11 -57.10
CA VAL A 292 -17.63 -3.80 -57.06
C VAL A 292 -17.56 -4.74 -55.85
N LYS A 293 -17.10 -5.98 -56.07
CA LYS A 293 -16.87 -6.97 -55.01
C LYS A 293 -15.43 -7.46 -55.03
N LEU A 294 -14.85 -7.61 -53.85
CA LEU A 294 -13.53 -8.22 -53.66
C LEU A 294 -13.63 -9.74 -53.88
N GLY A 295 -12.63 -10.31 -54.54
CA GLY A 295 -12.52 -11.78 -54.68
C GLY A 295 -11.91 -12.42 -53.43
N ASP A 296 -12.19 -13.72 -53.22
CA ASP A 296 -11.81 -14.47 -52.02
C ASP A 296 -10.31 -14.37 -51.68
N VAL A 297 -9.45 -14.41 -52.70
CA VAL A 297 -7.98 -14.28 -52.54
C VAL A 297 -7.59 -12.87 -52.04
N GLN A 298 -8.25 -11.82 -52.53
CA GLN A 298 -8.00 -10.43 -52.12
C GLN A 298 -8.45 -10.21 -50.68
N ALA A 299 -9.65 -10.71 -50.33
CA ALA A 299 -10.18 -10.64 -48.96
C ALA A 299 -9.31 -11.44 -47.98
N THR A 300 -8.84 -12.63 -48.36
CA THR A 300 -7.96 -13.45 -47.52
C THR A 300 -6.61 -12.79 -47.27
N ILE A 301 -5.95 -12.25 -48.31
CA ILE A 301 -4.67 -11.55 -48.15
C ILE A 301 -4.85 -10.28 -47.29
N SER A 302 -5.89 -9.48 -47.55
CA SER A 302 -6.18 -8.25 -46.78
C SER A 302 -6.62 -8.50 -45.32
N GLY A 303 -6.91 -9.74 -44.93
CA GLY A 303 -7.20 -10.11 -43.54
C GLY A 303 -5.99 -10.63 -42.76
N VAL A 304 -4.86 -10.88 -43.45
CA VAL A 304 -3.62 -11.44 -42.87
C VAL A 304 -2.52 -10.39 -42.70
N PHE A 305 -2.56 -9.32 -43.50
CA PHE A 305 -1.58 -8.21 -43.52
C PHE A 305 -2.24 -6.88 -43.14
#